data_AF-A0A2V8E025-F1
#
_entry.id   AF-A0A2V8E025-F1
#
_cell.length_a   1.000
_cell.length_b   1.000
_cell.length_c   1.000
_cell.angle_alpha   90.00
_cell.angle_beta   90.00
_cell.angle_gamma   90.00
#
_symmetry.space_group_name_H-M   'P 1'
#
loop_
_entity.id
_entity.type
_entity.pdbx_description
1 polymer ?
#
loop_
_entity_poly.entity_id
_entity_poly.type
_entity_poly.pdbx_seq_one_letter_code
_entity_poly.pdbx_strand_id
1 'polypeptide(L)'
;MSGVAVKESAVLSPGVPLTWQIAGVGDIDGDGRADLVWRDTGRGDVAIWRLAGASVQQSAVVAPGVPLDWQIVGVQDVDGDGKADLVWHHALTGDVAIWLMNGASVRQSAVVSLGVPLSWQIAGLGDVDGDGKADVVWRNAQTGDVAVWLMDGLRVVQAGIVAAGVPLAYEVAEVADVNGDGRADLVWYQTQRGDVAAWLMNGLSIGQSLVVSSAVPLAWQIQ
;
A
#
# COMPACT_ATOMS: atom_id res chain seq x y z
N MET A 1 -2.43 -23.35 23.84
CA MET A 1 -1.83 -22.34 22.93
C MET A 1 -0.92 -21.47 23.78
N SER A 2 0.40 -21.66 23.67
CA SER A 2 1.37 -20.82 24.35
C SER A 2 1.37 -19.45 23.67
N GLY A 3 0.79 -18.45 24.33
CA GLY A 3 0.77 -17.09 23.83
C GLY A 3 2.19 -16.61 23.55
N VAL A 4 2.40 -16.04 22.37
CA VAL A 4 3.61 -15.30 22.05
C VAL A 4 3.72 -14.17 23.06
N ALA A 5 4.69 -14.26 23.97
CA ALA A 5 5.01 -13.14 24.84
C ALA A 5 5.75 -12.10 24.00
N VAL A 6 5.19 -10.89 23.89
CA VAL A 6 5.90 -9.73 23.35
C VAL A 6 7.14 -9.51 24.23
N LYS A 7 8.33 -9.77 23.66
CA LYS A 7 9.58 -9.79 24.44
C LYS A 7 10.05 -8.39 24.84
N GLU A 8 9.59 -7.35 24.16
CA GLU A 8 9.90 -5.95 24.47
C GLU A 8 8.72 -5.05 24.09
N SER A 9 8.26 -4.21 25.01
CA SER A 9 7.33 -3.11 24.73
C SER A 9 8.06 -1.79 24.96
N ALA A 10 8.65 -1.24 23.89
CA ALA A 10 9.22 0.11 23.94
C ALA A 10 8.16 1.11 23.47
N VAL A 11 7.92 2.15 24.26
CA VAL A 11 7.18 3.33 23.79
C VAL A 11 8.13 4.13 22.91
N LEU A 12 7.89 4.16 21.59
CA LEU A 12 8.74 4.88 20.63
C LEU A 12 8.80 6.39 20.93
N SER A 13 7.68 6.98 21.33
CA SER A 13 7.60 8.35 21.82
C SER A 13 6.34 8.57 22.67
N PRO A 14 6.46 9.07 23.90
CA PRO A 14 5.30 9.47 24.68
C PRO A 14 4.72 10.82 24.16
N GLY A 15 3.39 10.94 24.12
CA GLY A 15 2.73 12.24 23.93
C GLY A 15 2.60 12.71 22.47
N VAL A 16 2.65 11.82 21.50
CA VAL A 16 2.19 12.13 20.13
C VAL A 16 0.73 12.60 20.21
N PRO A 17 0.39 13.79 19.68
CA PRO A 17 -0.99 14.28 19.74
C PRO A 17 -1.95 13.32 19.02
N LEU A 18 -3.17 13.16 19.55
CA LEU A 18 -4.17 12.22 19.03
C LEU A 18 -4.65 12.53 17.59
N THR A 19 -4.31 13.70 17.07
CA THR A 19 -4.54 14.06 15.66
C THR A 19 -3.59 13.34 14.71
N TRP A 20 -2.43 12.87 15.19
CA TRP A 20 -1.49 12.13 14.36
C TRP A 20 -1.85 10.65 14.33
N GLN A 21 -1.98 10.13 13.12
CA GLN A 21 -2.22 8.72 12.84
C GLN A 21 -1.12 8.17 11.94
N ILE A 22 -0.80 6.89 12.09
CA ILE A 22 0.09 6.20 11.14
C ILE A 22 -0.69 6.05 9.84
N ALA A 23 -0.16 6.64 8.78
CA ALA A 23 -0.71 6.59 7.44
C ALA A 23 -0.09 5.47 6.60
N GLY A 24 1.09 5.00 6.99
CA GLY A 24 1.71 3.84 6.37
C GLY A 24 3.07 3.53 6.97
N VAL A 25 3.62 2.41 6.51
CA VAL A 25 4.88 1.82 6.96
C VAL A 25 5.66 1.40 5.73
N GLY A 26 6.95 1.74 5.66
CA GLY A 26 7.81 1.36 4.55
C GLY A 26 9.24 1.86 4.74
N ASP A 27 10.20 1.29 4.02
CA ASP A 27 11.62 1.67 4.10
C ASP A 27 11.86 2.99 3.35
N ILE A 28 11.62 4.13 4.01
CA ILE A 28 11.63 5.46 3.38
C ILE A 28 13.05 5.98 3.12
N ASP A 29 14.08 5.37 3.75
CA ASP A 29 15.48 5.80 3.63
C ASP A 29 16.42 4.78 2.94
N GLY A 30 15.93 3.57 2.66
CA GLY A 30 16.65 2.50 1.95
C GLY A 30 17.63 1.72 2.81
N ASP A 31 17.45 1.72 4.13
CA ASP A 31 18.34 1.04 5.07
C ASP A 31 17.97 -0.44 5.36
N GLY A 32 16.92 -0.92 4.69
CA GLY A 32 16.34 -2.26 4.81
C GLY A 32 15.38 -2.41 5.99
N ARG A 33 14.99 -1.31 6.65
CA ARG A 33 14.06 -1.32 7.80
C ARG A 33 12.85 -0.44 7.54
N ALA A 34 11.73 -0.84 8.12
CA ALA A 34 10.51 -0.08 8.04
C ALA A 34 10.56 1.20 8.88
N ASP A 35 10.16 2.31 8.26
CA ASP A 35 9.93 3.61 8.87
C ASP A 35 8.41 3.88 9.01
N LEU A 36 8.05 4.95 9.72
CA LEU A 36 6.64 5.36 9.88
C LEU A 36 6.34 6.64 9.13
N VAL A 37 5.25 6.61 8.37
CA VAL A 37 4.61 7.78 7.77
C VAL A 37 3.42 8.17 8.61
N TRP A 38 3.39 9.43 9.03
CA TRP A 38 2.38 9.98 9.91
C TRP A 38 1.56 11.06 9.20
N ARG A 39 0.27 11.11 9.54
CA ARG A 39 -0.69 12.09 9.04
C ARG A 39 -1.40 12.78 10.20
N ASP A 40 -1.35 14.11 10.25
CA ASP A 40 -2.18 14.89 11.16
C ASP A 40 -3.58 15.05 10.54
N THR A 41 -4.60 14.46 11.17
CA THR A 41 -5.99 14.47 10.70
C THR A 41 -6.72 15.79 10.94
N GLY A 42 -6.14 16.71 11.71
CA GLY A 42 -6.70 18.03 11.97
C GLY A 42 -6.14 19.12 11.04
N ARG A 43 -4.85 19.04 10.69
CA ARG A 43 -4.16 20.04 9.87
C ARG A 43 -3.73 19.55 8.50
N GLY A 44 -3.65 18.24 8.30
CA GLY A 44 -3.12 17.67 7.07
C GLY A 44 -1.59 17.78 6.97
N ASP A 45 -0.89 17.82 8.10
CA ASP A 45 0.56 17.72 8.12
C ASP A 45 1.00 16.27 7.84
N VAL A 46 2.13 16.10 7.16
CA VAL A 46 2.78 14.80 6.92
C VAL A 46 4.11 14.79 7.64
N ALA A 47 4.37 13.76 8.42
CA ALA A 47 5.65 13.57 9.09
C ALA A 47 6.22 12.18 8.82
N ILE A 48 7.55 12.09 8.82
CA ILE A 48 8.30 10.84 8.70
C ILE A 48 9.07 10.61 9.98
N TRP A 49 8.99 9.39 10.50
CA TRP A 49 9.87 8.90 11.55
C TRP A 49 10.76 7.81 11.00
N ARG A 50 12.06 8.08 10.94
CA ARG A 50 13.06 7.08 10.59
C ARG A 50 13.42 6.24 11.79
N LEU A 51 13.42 4.93 11.63
CA LEU A 51 13.58 3.95 12.70
C LEU A 51 14.85 3.12 12.53
N ALA A 52 15.50 2.80 13.65
CA ALA A 52 16.49 1.74 13.73
C ALA A 52 16.01 0.72 14.76
N GLY A 53 15.25 -0.29 14.30
CA GLY A 53 14.48 -1.15 15.19
C GLY A 53 13.43 -0.34 15.96
N ALA A 54 13.31 -0.54 17.27
CA ALA A 54 12.36 0.19 18.11
C ALA A 54 12.89 1.58 18.59
N SER A 55 13.74 2.24 17.81
CA SER A 55 14.33 3.55 18.16
C SER A 55 14.14 4.57 17.05
N VAL A 56 13.59 5.74 17.37
CA VAL A 56 13.43 6.86 16.43
C VAL A 56 14.78 7.57 16.25
N GLN A 57 15.34 7.52 15.05
CA GLN A 57 16.59 8.20 14.69
C GLN A 57 16.35 9.64 14.24
N GLN A 58 15.24 9.88 13.54
CA GLN A 58 14.85 11.19 13.05
C GLN A 58 13.33 11.27 13.00
N SER A 59 12.77 12.41 13.39
CA SER A 59 11.36 12.74 13.17
C SER A 59 11.26 14.13 12.54
N ALA A 60 10.58 14.25 11.41
CA ALA A 60 10.41 15.54 10.74
C ALA A 60 9.02 15.66 10.10
N VAL A 61 8.41 16.85 10.19
CA VAL A 61 7.28 17.23 9.34
C VAL A 61 7.85 17.56 7.96
N VAL A 62 7.48 16.77 6.96
CA VAL A 62 8.01 16.88 5.58
C VAL A 62 7.12 17.72 4.68
N ALA A 63 5.83 17.83 5.01
CA ALA A 63 4.89 18.69 4.31
C ALA A 63 3.78 19.16 5.25
N PRO A 64 3.67 20.47 5.52
CA PRO A 64 2.55 20.99 6.31
C PRO A 64 1.30 21.21 5.44
N GLY A 65 0.12 21.03 6.02
CA GLY A 65 -1.13 21.55 5.45
C GLY A 65 -1.61 20.94 4.14
N VAL A 66 -1.23 19.71 3.79
CA VAL A 66 -1.79 19.01 2.62
C VAL A 66 -3.29 18.79 2.88
N PRO A 67 -4.21 19.16 1.95
CA PRO A 67 -5.65 19.04 2.19
C PRO A 67 -6.08 17.65 2.65
N LEU A 68 -7.05 17.59 3.58
CA LEU A 68 -7.50 16.34 4.20
C LEU A 68 -8.20 15.38 3.23
N ASP A 69 -8.68 15.88 2.10
CA ASP A 69 -9.27 15.07 1.03
C ASP A 69 -8.21 14.24 0.28
N TRP A 70 -6.92 14.58 0.40
CA TRP A 70 -5.82 13.73 -0.04
C TRP A 70 -5.46 12.71 1.05
N GLN A 71 -5.59 11.43 0.70
CA GLN A 71 -5.28 10.30 1.57
C GLN A 71 -4.02 9.60 1.07
N ILE A 72 -3.09 9.29 1.97
CA ILE A 72 -2.00 8.35 1.68
C ILE A 72 -2.62 6.96 1.68
N VAL A 73 -2.55 6.28 0.54
CA VAL A 73 -3.13 4.96 0.32
C VAL A 73 -2.08 3.88 0.14
N GLY A 74 -0.80 4.24 0.11
CA GLY A 74 0.29 3.29 0.17
C GLY A 74 1.66 3.95 0.32
N VAL A 75 2.61 3.14 0.78
CA VAL A 75 3.99 3.53 1.08
C VAL A 75 4.92 2.43 0.52
N GLN A 76 5.36 2.57 -0.73
CA GLN A 76 6.12 1.54 -1.46
C GLN A 76 7.04 2.19 -2.50
N ASP A 77 8.16 1.56 -2.84
CA ASP A 77 9.11 2.06 -3.84
C ASP A 77 8.51 1.98 -5.24
N VAL A 78 8.08 3.11 -5.82
CA VAL A 78 7.46 3.13 -7.16
C VAL A 78 8.43 3.52 -8.27
N ASP A 79 9.68 3.87 -7.94
CA ASP A 79 10.69 4.32 -8.89
C ASP A 79 11.93 3.42 -8.99
N GLY A 80 12.07 2.45 -8.09
CA GLY A 80 13.11 1.43 -8.05
C GLY A 80 14.41 1.93 -7.43
N ASP A 81 14.41 3.02 -6.66
CA ASP A 81 15.61 3.55 -6.01
C ASP A 81 15.96 2.88 -4.67
N GLY A 82 15.13 1.92 -4.25
CA GLY A 82 15.26 1.17 -3.01
C GLY A 82 14.62 1.87 -1.81
N LYS A 83 13.90 2.97 -2.00
CA LYS A 83 13.20 3.70 -0.93
C LYS A 83 11.71 3.76 -1.22
N ALA A 84 10.91 3.63 -0.17
CA ALA A 84 9.48 3.76 -0.28
C ALA A 84 9.06 5.19 -0.63
N ASP A 85 8.06 5.30 -1.50
CA ASP A 85 7.41 6.54 -1.92
C ASP A 85 5.98 6.62 -1.39
N LEU A 86 5.35 7.80 -1.46
CA LEU A 86 3.95 7.95 -1.02
C LEU A 86 3.01 7.98 -2.21
N VAL A 87 2.02 7.07 -2.20
CA VAL A 87 0.89 7.06 -3.13
C VAL A 87 -0.29 7.74 -2.48
N TRP A 88 -0.82 8.76 -3.15
CA TRP A 88 -1.92 9.58 -2.70
C TRP A 88 -3.14 9.41 -3.59
N HIS A 89 -4.33 9.38 -2.97
CA HIS A 89 -5.60 9.36 -3.66
C HIS A 89 -6.51 10.45 -3.09
N HIS A 90 -7.12 11.24 -3.97
CA HIS A 90 -8.04 12.29 -3.58
C HIS A 90 -9.46 11.74 -3.44
N ALA A 91 -9.98 11.72 -2.22
CA ALA A 91 -11.23 11.03 -1.87
C ALA A 91 -12.49 11.59 -2.57
N LEU A 92 -12.43 12.82 -3.09
CA LEU A 92 -13.57 13.50 -3.73
C LEU A 92 -13.50 13.55 -5.26
N THR A 93 -12.29 13.54 -5.84
CA THR A 93 -12.10 13.67 -7.29
C THR A 93 -11.55 12.41 -7.93
N GLY A 94 -10.94 11.52 -7.14
CA GLY A 94 -10.23 10.35 -7.65
C GLY A 94 -8.90 10.69 -8.31
N ASP A 95 -8.35 11.88 -8.08
CA ASP A 95 -7.01 12.21 -8.54
C ASP A 95 -5.98 11.37 -7.80
N VAL A 96 -4.94 10.94 -8.51
CA VAL A 96 -3.85 10.12 -7.93
C VAL A 96 -2.57 10.91 -8.06
N ALA A 97 -1.84 11.04 -6.95
CA ALA A 97 -0.55 11.71 -6.92
C ALA A 97 0.51 10.81 -6.29
N ILE A 98 1.74 10.96 -6.74
CA ILE A 98 2.90 10.25 -6.23
C ILE A 98 3.88 11.27 -5.68
N TRP A 99 4.42 11.01 -4.50
CA TRP A 99 5.56 11.74 -3.94
C TRP A 99 6.75 10.80 -3.85
N LEU A 100 7.75 11.05 -4.70
CA LEU A 100 9.03 10.35 -4.62
C LEU A 100 9.81 10.88 -3.43
N MET A 101 10.22 9.99 -2.54
CA MET A 101 10.84 10.33 -1.26
C MET A 101 12.36 10.16 -1.32
N ASN A 102 13.04 10.73 -0.33
CA ASN A 102 14.44 10.46 -0.07
C ASN A 102 14.69 10.65 1.44
N GLY A 103 14.43 9.60 2.21
CA GLY A 103 14.31 9.70 3.65
C GLY A 103 13.18 10.65 4.05
N ALA A 104 13.42 11.46 5.08
CA ALA A 104 12.45 12.45 5.55
C ALA A 104 12.38 13.74 4.67
N SER A 105 12.39 13.59 3.34
CA SER A 105 12.26 14.69 2.39
C SER A 105 11.51 14.26 1.13
N VAL A 106 10.69 15.15 0.57
CA VAL A 106 10.05 14.95 -0.73
C VAL A 106 11.02 15.36 -1.82
N ARG A 107 11.48 14.40 -2.64
CA ARG A 107 12.41 14.64 -3.75
C ARG A 107 11.68 15.21 -4.97
N GLN A 108 10.53 14.64 -5.30
CA GLN A 108 9.69 15.07 -6.42
C GLN A 108 8.24 14.67 -6.16
N SER A 109 7.28 15.38 -6.74
CA SER A 109 5.86 15.00 -6.66
C SER A 109 5.11 15.36 -7.93
N ALA A 110 4.13 14.56 -8.31
CA ALA A 110 3.21 14.89 -9.40
C ALA A 110 1.83 14.24 -9.19
N VAL A 111 0.79 14.89 -9.72
CA VAL A 111 -0.49 14.23 -9.99
C VAL A 111 -0.31 13.41 -11.27
N VAL A 112 -0.41 12.09 -11.13
CA VAL A 112 -0.13 11.13 -12.22
C VAL A 112 -1.40 10.70 -12.96
N SER A 113 -2.57 10.89 -12.35
CA SER A 113 -3.86 10.66 -12.98
C SER A 113 -4.91 11.60 -12.40
N LEU A 114 -5.86 12.01 -13.23
CA LEU A 114 -6.97 12.88 -12.85
C LEU A 114 -8.29 12.14 -13.00
N GLY A 115 -9.18 12.29 -12.01
CA GLY A 115 -10.57 11.90 -12.16
C GLY A 115 -10.84 10.40 -12.25
N VAL A 116 -10.06 9.54 -11.59
CA VAL A 116 -10.39 8.11 -11.53
C VAL A 116 -11.78 7.97 -10.88
N PRO A 117 -12.74 7.25 -11.49
CA PRO A 117 -14.07 7.13 -10.90
C PRO A 117 -13.98 6.55 -9.49
N LEU A 118 -14.64 7.18 -8.51
CA LEU A 118 -14.57 6.80 -7.08
C LEU A 118 -15.06 5.36 -6.79
N SER A 119 -15.69 4.68 -7.75
CA SER A 119 -15.98 3.25 -7.63
C SER A 119 -14.72 2.38 -7.70
N TRP A 120 -13.63 2.89 -8.27
CA TRP A 120 -12.32 2.28 -8.23
C TRP A 120 -11.57 2.70 -6.96
N GLN A 121 -11.07 1.71 -6.23
CA GLN A 121 -10.29 1.88 -5.01
C GLN A 121 -8.94 1.22 -5.22
N ILE A 122 -7.86 1.81 -4.68
CA ILE A 122 -6.55 1.17 -4.65
C ILE A 122 -6.62 0.04 -3.63
N ALA A 123 -6.42 -1.19 -4.09
CA ALA A 123 -6.50 -2.40 -3.30
C ALA A 123 -5.14 -2.81 -2.72
N GLY A 124 -4.03 -2.37 -3.33
CA GLY A 124 -2.68 -2.60 -2.85
C GLY A 124 -1.63 -2.09 -3.83
N LEU A 125 -0.37 -2.17 -3.39
CA LEU A 125 0.80 -1.83 -4.19
C LEU A 125 1.78 -3.00 -4.18
N GLY A 126 2.47 -3.23 -5.30
CA GLY A 126 3.54 -4.22 -5.39
C GLY A 126 4.02 -4.39 -6.82
N ASP A 127 5.25 -4.87 -6.99
CA ASP A 127 5.90 -5.05 -8.30
C ASP A 127 5.31 -6.25 -9.04
N VAL A 128 4.23 -6.06 -9.79
CA VAL A 128 3.51 -7.21 -10.38
C VAL A 128 4.10 -7.65 -11.72
N ASP A 129 5.03 -6.89 -12.30
CA ASP A 129 5.70 -7.22 -13.57
C ASP A 129 7.19 -7.61 -13.42
N GLY A 130 7.79 -7.36 -12.26
CA GLY A 130 9.13 -7.79 -11.87
C GLY A 130 10.22 -6.82 -12.30
N ASP A 131 9.89 -5.55 -12.52
CA ASP A 131 10.84 -4.51 -12.94
C ASP A 131 11.55 -3.82 -11.76
N GLY A 132 11.20 -4.19 -10.52
CA GLY A 132 11.73 -3.64 -9.28
C GLY A 132 10.95 -2.44 -8.75
N LYS A 133 9.81 -2.07 -9.36
CA LYS A 133 9.00 -0.92 -8.95
C LYS A 133 7.60 -1.36 -8.58
N ALA A 134 7.04 -0.76 -7.55
CA ALA A 134 5.70 -1.06 -7.12
C ALA A 134 4.65 -0.49 -8.08
N ASP A 135 3.76 -1.38 -8.51
CA ASP A 135 2.60 -1.07 -9.35
C ASP A 135 1.35 -0.82 -8.50
N VAL A 136 0.31 -0.25 -9.12
CA VAL A 136 -0.96 0.02 -8.42
C VAL A 136 -2.02 -1.00 -8.82
N VAL A 137 -2.51 -1.76 -7.84
CA VAL A 137 -3.63 -2.67 -8.01
C VAL A 137 -4.92 -1.94 -7.64
N TRP A 138 -5.86 -1.91 -8.58
CA TRP A 138 -7.16 -1.28 -8.43
C TRP A 138 -8.27 -2.32 -8.38
N ARG A 139 -9.28 -2.05 -7.57
CA ARG A 139 -10.51 -2.84 -7.51
C ARG A 139 -11.74 -1.96 -7.59
N ASN A 140 -12.65 -2.31 -8.48
CA ASN A 140 -13.93 -1.65 -8.58
C ASN A 140 -14.90 -2.20 -7.52
N ALA A 141 -15.31 -1.35 -6.59
CA ALA A 141 -16.20 -1.72 -5.48
C ALA A 141 -17.65 -2.02 -5.91
N GLN A 142 -18.03 -1.69 -7.15
CA GLN A 142 -19.39 -1.91 -7.68
C GLN A 142 -19.45 -3.10 -8.62
N THR A 143 -18.49 -3.23 -9.53
CA THR A 143 -18.48 -4.30 -10.54
C THR A 143 -17.63 -5.50 -10.12
N GLY A 144 -16.66 -5.31 -9.22
CA GLY A 144 -15.67 -6.32 -8.88
C GLY A 144 -14.56 -6.46 -9.92
N ASP A 145 -14.47 -5.55 -10.89
CA ASP A 145 -13.36 -5.54 -11.84
C ASP A 145 -12.04 -5.22 -11.12
N VAL A 146 -10.95 -5.80 -11.62
CA VAL A 146 -9.59 -5.59 -11.12
C VAL A 146 -8.76 -5.03 -12.25
N ALA A 147 -8.06 -3.93 -11.98
CA ALA A 147 -7.14 -3.31 -12.91
C ALA A 147 -5.75 -3.18 -12.28
N VAL A 148 -4.74 -3.09 -13.13
CA VAL A 148 -3.37 -2.80 -12.72
C VAL A 148 -2.87 -1.60 -13.50
N TRP A 149 -2.14 -0.72 -12.82
CA TRP A 149 -1.29 0.29 -13.43
C TRP A 149 0.17 -0.08 -13.20
N LEU A 150 0.89 -0.32 -14.28
CA LEU A 150 2.34 -0.49 -14.25
C LEU A 150 2.99 0.88 -14.10
N MET A 151 3.91 1.03 -13.15
CA MET A 151 4.46 2.31 -12.72
C MET A 151 5.94 2.47 -13.11
N ASP A 152 6.36 3.72 -13.34
CA ASP A 152 7.76 4.11 -13.48
C ASP A 152 7.94 5.49 -12.84
N GLY A 153 8.04 5.48 -11.51
CA GLY A 153 8.02 6.65 -10.65
C GLY A 153 6.74 7.47 -10.81
N LEU A 154 6.86 8.66 -11.43
CA LEU A 154 5.73 9.58 -11.63
C LEU A 154 4.91 9.28 -12.90
N ARG A 155 5.04 8.09 -13.48
CA ARG A 155 4.39 7.73 -14.74
C ARG A 155 3.65 6.42 -14.60
N VAL A 156 2.41 6.39 -15.09
CA VAL A 156 1.72 5.14 -15.44
C VAL A 156 2.20 4.76 -16.83
N VAL A 157 3.02 3.71 -16.95
CA VAL A 157 3.58 3.28 -18.24
C VAL A 157 2.60 2.40 -19.00
N GLN A 158 1.79 1.62 -18.29
CA GLN A 158 0.73 0.81 -18.87
C GLN A 158 -0.41 0.64 -17.87
N ALA A 159 -1.63 0.44 -18.35
CA ALA A 159 -2.77 0.12 -17.51
C ALA A 159 -3.72 -0.86 -18.21
N GLY A 160 -4.40 -1.72 -17.45
CA GLY A 160 -5.36 -2.65 -18.00
C GLY A 160 -6.24 -3.35 -16.96
N ILE A 161 -7.43 -3.77 -17.39
CA ILE A 161 -8.30 -4.67 -16.62
C ILE A 161 -7.70 -6.07 -16.70
N VAL A 162 -7.32 -6.64 -15.56
CA VAL A 162 -6.73 -7.98 -15.47
C VAL A 162 -7.77 -9.06 -15.17
N ALA A 163 -8.90 -8.67 -14.57
CA ALA A 163 -10.05 -9.54 -14.35
C ALA A 163 -11.34 -8.71 -14.29
N ALA A 164 -12.45 -9.29 -14.76
CA ALA A 164 -13.76 -8.66 -14.72
C ALA A 164 -14.70 -9.42 -13.79
N GLY A 165 -15.54 -8.71 -13.03
CA GLY A 165 -16.63 -9.30 -12.27
C GLY A 165 -16.21 -10.24 -11.13
N VAL A 166 -15.06 -10.00 -10.47
CA VAL A 166 -14.68 -10.78 -9.28
C VAL A 166 -15.76 -10.58 -8.21
N PRO A 167 -16.30 -11.66 -7.60
CA PRO A 167 -17.38 -11.50 -6.64
C PRO A 167 -17.00 -10.54 -5.51
N LEU A 168 -17.91 -9.61 -5.17
CA LEU A 168 -17.60 -8.53 -4.22
C LEU A 168 -17.23 -9.03 -2.80
N ALA A 169 -17.57 -10.27 -2.47
CA ALA A 169 -17.19 -10.93 -1.23
C ALA A 169 -15.70 -11.29 -1.14
N TYR A 170 -14.95 -11.25 -2.26
CA TYR A 170 -13.50 -11.40 -2.28
C TYR A 170 -12.82 -10.04 -2.22
N GLU A 171 -11.98 -9.83 -1.23
CA GLU A 171 -11.15 -8.64 -1.05
C GLU A 171 -9.69 -9.01 -1.28
N VAL A 172 -8.89 -8.07 -1.83
CA VAL A 172 -7.43 -8.24 -1.87
C VAL A 172 -6.94 -8.01 -0.44
N ALA A 173 -6.38 -9.05 0.15
CA ALA A 173 -5.84 -9.01 1.50
C ALA A 173 -4.38 -8.54 1.51
N GLU A 174 -3.61 -8.92 0.49
CA GLU A 174 -2.19 -8.60 0.38
C GLU A 174 -1.75 -8.59 -1.09
N VAL A 175 -0.72 -7.78 -1.39
CA VAL A 175 -0.02 -7.76 -2.67
C VAL A 175 1.46 -8.01 -2.36
N ALA A 176 1.94 -9.23 -2.60
CA ALA A 176 3.29 -9.67 -2.21
C ALA A 176 3.74 -10.87 -3.04
N ASP A 177 5.05 -11.06 -3.22
CA ASP A 177 5.59 -12.23 -3.91
C ASP A 177 5.43 -13.49 -3.04
N VAL A 178 4.37 -14.25 -3.29
CA VAL A 178 4.06 -15.46 -2.50
C VAL A 178 4.70 -16.72 -3.07
N ASN A 179 5.28 -16.65 -4.27
CA ASN A 179 5.79 -17.80 -5.00
C ASN A 179 7.32 -17.76 -5.21
N GLY A 180 7.95 -16.61 -4.96
CA GLY A 180 9.39 -16.37 -5.04
C GLY A 180 9.91 -16.12 -6.46
N ASP A 181 9.06 -15.71 -7.41
CA ASP A 181 9.45 -15.45 -8.80
C ASP A 181 9.88 -13.99 -9.05
N GLY A 182 9.89 -13.16 -8.01
CA GLY A 182 10.24 -11.75 -8.08
C GLY A 182 9.10 -10.84 -8.52
N ARG A 183 7.87 -11.35 -8.66
CA ARG A 183 6.67 -10.54 -8.90
C ARG A 183 5.72 -10.64 -7.72
N ALA A 184 5.12 -9.51 -7.35
CA ALA A 184 4.06 -9.46 -6.38
C ALA A 184 2.78 -10.10 -6.94
N ASP A 185 2.17 -10.95 -6.12
CA ASP A 185 0.94 -11.68 -6.40
C ASP A 185 -0.21 -11.10 -5.58
N LEU A 186 -1.45 -11.32 -6.03
CA LEU A 186 -2.63 -10.88 -5.28
C LEU A 186 -3.15 -12.02 -4.40
N VAL A 187 -3.12 -11.82 -3.08
CA VAL A 187 -3.76 -12.70 -2.11
C VAL A 187 -5.18 -12.19 -1.87
N TRP A 188 -6.15 -13.08 -2.04
CA TRP A 188 -7.57 -12.80 -1.90
C TRP A 188 -8.14 -13.48 -0.66
N TYR A 189 -9.01 -12.78 0.05
CA TYR A 189 -9.78 -13.31 1.16
C TYR A 189 -11.28 -13.17 0.92
N GLN A 190 -12.03 -14.26 1.11
CA GLN A 190 -13.47 -14.30 1.01
C GLN A 190 -14.09 -14.01 2.37
N THR A 191 -14.74 -12.85 2.51
CA THR A 191 -15.17 -12.30 3.81
C THR A 191 -16.34 -13.02 4.50
N GLN A 192 -17.09 -13.84 3.77
CA GLN A 192 -18.26 -14.60 4.23
C GLN A 192 -17.98 -16.08 4.53
N ARG A 193 -16.97 -16.67 3.89
CA ARG A 193 -16.65 -18.11 3.97
C ARG A 193 -15.23 -18.39 4.46
N GLY A 194 -14.35 -17.39 4.42
CA GLY A 194 -12.95 -17.52 4.81
C GLY A 194 -12.09 -18.25 3.77
N ASP A 195 -12.51 -18.28 2.51
CA ASP A 195 -11.67 -18.86 1.45
C ASP A 195 -10.49 -17.93 1.18
N VAL A 196 -9.30 -18.49 1.04
CA VAL A 196 -8.08 -17.76 0.65
C VAL A 196 -7.67 -18.24 -0.74
N ALA A 197 -7.48 -17.30 -1.66
CA ALA A 197 -7.02 -17.57 -3.01
C ALA A 197 -5.79 -16.71 -3.33
N ALA A 198 -5.00 -17.12 -4.32
CA ALA A 198 -3.87 -16.36 -4.81
C ALA A 198 -3.91 -16.29 -6.34
N TRP A 199 -3.62 -15.12 -6.89
CA TRP A 199 -3.38 -14.92 -8.31
C TRP A 199 -1.91 -14.64 -8.52
N LEU A 200 -1.22 -15.55 -9.21
CA LEU A 200 0.18 -15.37 -9.57
C LEU A 200 0.26 -14.42 -10.77
N MET A 201 0.89 -13.27 -10.58
CA MET A 201 0.85 -12.17 -11.54
C MET A 201 2.02 -12.22 -12.52
N ASN A 202 1.77 -11.67 -13.71
CA ASN A 202 2.77 -11.44 -14.73
C ASN A 202 2.39 -10.16 -15.49
N GLY A 203 2.66 -9.02 -14.85
CA GLY A 203 2.24 -7.70 -15.25
C GLY A 203 0.71 -7.60 -15.36
N LEU A 204 0.21 -7.25 -16.55
CA LEU A 204 -1.23 -7.13 -16.81
C LEU A 204 -1.93 -8.48 -17.09
N SER A 205 -1.33 -9.60 -16.69
CA SER A 205 -1.91 -10.92 -16.87
C SER A 205 -1.84 -11.75 -15.60
N ILE A 206 -2.82 -12.62 -15.40
CA ILE A 206 -2.82 -13.62 -14.34
C ILE A 206 -2.19 -14.88 -14.92
N GLY A 207 -0.96 -15.20 -14.49
CA GLY A 207 -0.26 -16.40 -14.91
C GLY A 207 -0.91 -17.66 -14.36
N GLN A 208 -1.37 -17.62 -13.11
CA GLN A 208 -2.06 -18.73 -12.46
C GLN A 208 -3.07 -18.22 -11.42
N SER A 209 -4.18 -18.95 -11.23
CA SER A 209 -5.16 -18.69 -10.16
C SER A 209 -5.37 -19.96 -9.34
N LEU A 210 -5.28 -19.85 -8.01
CA LEU A 210 -5.31 -20.98 -7.09
C LEU A 210 -6.18 -20.66 -5.87
N VAL A 211 -6.98 -21.63 -5.41
CA VAL A 211 -7.54 -21.59 -4.05
C VAL A 211 -6.48 -22.20 -3.12
N VAL A 212 -5.94 -21.38 -2.23
CA VAL A 212 -4.87 -21.77 -1.29
C VAL A 212 -5.47 -22.50 -0.10
N SER A 213 -6.64 -22.06 0.38
CA SER A 213 -7.37 -22.71 1.46
C SER A 213 -8.87 -22.45 1.34
N SER A 214 -9.68 -23.44 1.69
CA SER A 214 -11.13 -23.29 1.85
C SER A 214 -11.50 -23.23 3.32
N ALA A 215 -12.38 -22.31 3.71
CA ALA A 215 -12.94 -22.21 5.07
C ALA A 215 -11.94 -21.91 6.22
N VAL A 216 -11.05 -20.93 6.04
CA VAL A 216 -10.32 -20.34 7.17
C VAL A 216 -11.35 -19.77 8.17
N PRO A 217 -11.25 -20.05 9.48
CA PRO A 217 -12.24 -19.58 10.43
C PRO A 217 -12.40 -18.06 10.39
N LEU A 218 -13.64 -17.56 10.30
CA LEU A 218 -13.92 -16.11 10.22
C LEU A 218 -13.44 -15.30 11.44
N ALA A 219 -13.07 -15.97 12.53
CA ALA A 219 -12.45 -15.33 13.70
C ALA A 219 -10.97 -14.96 13.49
N TRP A 220 -10.34 -15.41 12.39
CA TRP A 220 -8.96 -15.10 12.05
C TRP A 220 -8.96 -13.83 11.22
N GLN A 221 -8.22 -12.81 11.67
CA GLN A 221 -7.99 -11.58 10.93
C GLN A 221 -6.53 -11.57 10.49
N ILE A 222 -6.28 -11.20 9.23
CA ILE A 222 -4.95 -10.77 8.78
C ILE A 222 -4.78 -9.36 9.35
N GLN A 223 -3.76 -9.16 10.18
CA GLN A 223 -3.41 -7.86 10.79
C GLN A 223 -2.17 -7.29 10.13
#